data_AF-A0A523YI02-F1
#
_entry.id   AF-A0A523YI02-F1
#
_cell.length_a   1.000
_cell.length_b   1.000
_cell.length_c   1.000
_cell.angle_alpha   90.00
_cell.angle_beta   90.00
_cell.angle_gamma   90.00
#
_symmetry.space_group_name_H-M   'P 1'
#
loop_
_entity.id
_entity.type
_entity.pdbx_description
1 polymer ?
#
loop_
_entity_poly.entity_id
_entity_poly.type
_entity_poly.pdbx_seq_one_letter_code
_entity_poly.pdbx_strand_id
1 'polypeptide(L)' 'MKVVRSTCGFCYAGCGILVHVENGKPVKIEGDPESPVNRGLLCEK' A
#
# COMPACT_ATOMS: atom_id res chain seq x y z
N MET A 1 13.33 -9.42 2.42
CA MET A 1 12.24 -8.42 2.31
C MET A 1 11.22 -8.91 1.29
N LYS A 2 9.95 -9.06 1.67
CA LYS A 2 8.85 -9.48 0.78
C LYS A 2 7.93 -8.29 0.56
N VAL A 3 7.53 -8.02 -0.68
CA VAL A 3 6.50 -7.01 -0.98
C VAL A 3 5.17 -7.71 -1.21
N VAL A 4 4.12 -7.26 -0.54
CA VAL A 4 2.77 -7.78 -0.66
C VAL A 4 1.87 -6.67 -1.19
N ARG A 5 1.18 -6.93 -2.31
CA ARG A 5 0.15 -6.04 -2.83
C ARG A 5 -1.11 -6.18 -2.00
N SER A 6 -1.67 -5.05 -1.58
CA SER A 6 -2.91 -5.00 -0.82
C SER A 6 -3.67 -3.70 -1.12
N THR A 7 -4.81 -3.54 -0.46
CA THR A 7 -5.67 -2.38 -0.61
C THR A 7 -5.79 -1.66 0.74
N CYS A 8 -5.64 -0.34 0.74
CA CYS A 8 -5.85 0.48 1.91
C CYS A 8 -7.33 0.47 2.31
N GLY A 9 -7.62 0.03 3.53
CA GLY A 9 -8.97 -0.02 4.10
C GLY A 9 -9.34 1.19 4.97
N PHE A 10 -8.55 2.27 4.96
CA PHE A 10 -8.75 3.41 5.87
C PHE A 10 -9.93 4.31 5.47
N CYS A 11 -10.18 4.43 4.16
CA CYS A 11 -11.32 5.13 3.61
C CYS A 11 -11.98 4.28 2.51
N TYR A 12 -13.08 4.78 1.94
CA TYR A 12 -13.84 4.07 0.91
C TYR A 12 -13.17 4.05 -0.48
N ALA A 13 -12.11 4.83 -0.70
CA ALA A 13 -11.47 4.91 -2.01
C ALA A 13 -10.80 3.58 -2.41
N GLY A 14 -10.28 2.82 -1.43
CA GLY A 14 -9.59 1.55 -1.70
C GLY A 14 -8.29 1.74 -2.47
N CYS A 15 -7.41 2.64 -2.03
CA CYS A 15 -6.11 2.89 -2.65
C CYS A 15 -5.24 1.62 -2.69
N GLY A 16 -4.54 1.36 -3.80
CA GLY A 16 -3.58 0.26 -3.87
C GLY A 16 -2.32 0.58 -3.07
N ILE A 17 -1.85 -0.40 -2.30
CA ILE A 17 -0.64 -0.27 -1.47
C ILE A 17 0.30 -1.46 -1.64
N LEU A 18 1.58 -1.19 -1.47
CA LEU A 18 2.67 -2.14 -1.42
C LEU A 18 3.16 -2.22 0.03
N VAL A 19 2.95 -3.35 0.68
CA VAL A 19 3.37 -3.59 2.06
C VAL A 19 4.70 -4.34 2.04
N HIS A 20 5.75 -3.70 2.53
CA HIS A 20 7.06 -4.31 2.68
C HIS A 20 7.13 -5.03 4.02
N VAL A 21 7.34 -6.34 3.96
CA VAL A 21 7.40 -7.23 5.11
C VAL A 21 8.83 -7.71 5.29
N GLU A 22 9.34 -7.52 6.50
CA GLU A 22 10.64 -8.01 6.95
C GLU A 22 10.47 -8.76 8.26
N ASN A 23 11.06 -9.97 8.36
CA ASN A 23 10.92 -10.85 9.52
C ASN A 23 9.46 -11.08 9.97
N GLY A 24 8.54 -11.16 8.99
CA GLY A 24 7.10 -11.37 9.23
C GLY A 24 6.35 -10.12 9.72
N LYS A 25 7.02 -8.96 9.84
CA LYS A 25 6.41 -7.70 10.26
C LYS A 25 6.38 -6.69 9.11
N PRO A 26 5.29 -5.91 8.96
CA PRO A 26 5.26 -4.79 8.02
C PRO A 26 6.21 -3.70 8.51
N VAL A 27 7.17 -3.32 7.68
CA VAL A 27 8.19 -2.30 8.00
C VAL A 27 8.01 -1.01 7.20
N LYS A 28 7.35 -1.09 6.03
CA LYS A 28 7.10 0.07 5.17
C LYS A 28 5.83 -0.16 4.35
N ILE A 29 5.12 0.92 4.05
CA ILE A 29 3.97 0.93 3.14
C ILE A 29 4.24 2.00 2.09
N GLU A 30 4.06 1.64 0.83
CA GLU A 30 4.17 2.56 -0.31
C GLU A 30 2.89 2.48 -1.14
N GLY A 31 2.57 3.54 -1.90
CA GLY A 31 1.45 3.48 -2.83
C GLY A 31 1.80 2.58 -4.01
N ASP A 32 0.85 1.80 -4.51
CA ASP A 32 1.04 0.99 -5.70
C ASP A 32 0.90 1.87 -6.97
N PRO A 33 1.97 2.10 -7.75
CA PRO A 33 1.91 2.91 -8.97
C PRO A 33 0.97 2.33 -10.03
N GLU A 34 0.76 1.00 -10.00
CA GLU A 34 -0.12 0.30 -10.94
C GLU A 34 -1.60 0.38 -10.53
N SER A 35 -1.90 0.89 -9.33
CA SER A 35 -3.28 0.98 -8.87
C SER A 35 -4.07 2.01 -9.69
N PRO A 36 -5.24 1.63 -10.24
CA PRO A 36 -6.06 2.56 -11.01
C PRO A 36 -6.65 3.70 -10.14
N VAL A 37 -6.72 3.49 -8.81
CA VAL A 37 -7.35 4.41 -7.86
C VAL A 37 -6.41 5.56 -7.51
N ASN A 38 -5.20 5.24 -7.03
CA ASN A 38 -4.29 6.22 -6.45
C ASN A 38 -2.99 6.40 -7.24
N ARG A 39 -2.68 5.51 -8.19
CA ARG A 39 -1.50 5.60 -9.07
C ARG A 39 -0.19 5.85 -8.31
N GLY A 40 -0.05 5.22 -7.15
CA GLY A 40 1.13 5.34 -6.30
C GLY A 40 1.11 6.49 -5.28
N LEU A 41 0.11 7.38 -5.33
CA LEU A 41 -0.03 8.47 -4.37
C LEU A 41 -0.79 8.00 -3.14
N LEU A 42 -0.30 8.31 -1.93
CA LEU A 42 -1.01 8.04 -0.69
C LEU A 42 -1.35 9.35 0.00
N CYS A 43 -2.50 9.37 0.68
CA CYS A 43 -2.87 10.48 1.54
C CYS A 43 -1.95 10.52 2.77
N GLU A 44 -1.76 11.71 3.32
CA GLU A 44 -1.05 11.94 4.59
C GLU A 44 -1.82 11.46 5.83
N LYS A 45 -3.07 11.03 5.62
CA LYS A 45 -4.05 10.69 6.65
C LYS A 45 -4.04 9.20 6.97
#